data_AF-A0A7S4M7Y6-F1
#
_entry.id   AF-A0A7S4M7Y6-F1
#
_cell.length_a   1.000
_cell.length_b   1.000
_cell.length_c   1.000
_cell.angle_alpha   90.00
_cell.angle_beta   90.00
_cell.angle_gamma   90.00
#
_symmetry.space_group_name_H-M   'P 1'
#
loop_
_entity.id
_entity.type
_entity.pdbx_description
1 polymer ?
#
loop_
_entity_poly.entity_id
_entity_poly.type
_entity_poly.pdbx_seq_one_letter_code
_entity_poly.pdbx_strand_id
1 'polypeptide(L)'
;EGKSVAAAAAAAEEEASSSSVPSDVKNISGGTEAGLTTPYQMHRALLEERLRMEGNSAAEVEATSSSVPPKVEVDEDSVVVMSRKAALDSPLDEAISGFVVGAESDGDGTTGAEGDGADEVESTEELKPLLSAPTDDADAAASGDVEVPSESAEKEVRIIESERSDRGADMLGHSDIEWRIRPPRETKRLKRLSLKLAANLIRLDCKVKRNKPPNVLCPKGGQAVLEAYYKEPGKRRKRRIARFGITTLRGPRSAEIDETVMELYDASMPLAGAGVAAIIYMFVEPDVRGRGIGELALEAIAAVHASQGCDFTVLVADDDGSGKLVEWYEANGFSRAPRLQNMMGSPDGKFGTTMIAPTSVSEGFFETVKIKWW
;
A
#
# COMPACT_ATOMS: atom_id res chain seq x y z
N GLU A 1 50.49 -32.92 22.01
CA GLU A 1 50.88 -32.79 23.43
C GLU A 1 50.25 -31.49 23.94
N GLY A 2 49.21 -31.43 24.78
CA GLY A 2 48.78 -32.32 25.85
C GLY A 2 49.06 -31.62 27.19
N LYS A 3 48.10 -30.84 27.72
CA LYS A 3 47.76 -30.79 29.17
C LYS A 3 46.62 -29.82 29.47
N SER A 4 45.56 -30.42 30.02
CA SER A 4 44.49 -29.83 30.81
C SER A 4 44.99 -29.45 32.21
N VAL A 5 44.32 -28.48 32.84
CA VAL A 5 44.04 -28.49 34.29
C VAL A 5 42.66 -27.86 34.50
N ALA A 6 41.88 -28.50 35.36
CA ALA A 6 40.51 -28.22 35.74
C ALA A 6 40.43 -27.64 37.17
N ALA A 7 39.19 -27.28 37.57
CA ALA A 7 38.67 -27.15 38.95
C ALA A 7 39.10 -25.90 39.74
N ALA A 8 38.34 -25.34 40.70
CA ALA A 8 36.96 -25.44 41.19
C ALA A 8 36.82 -24.40 42.35
N ALA A 9 35.59 -23.91 42.64
CA ALA A 9 35.05 -23.48 43.96
C ALA A 9 33.76 -22.64 43.68
N ALA A 10 32.53 -22.98 44.07
CA ALA A 10 31.91 -23.47 45.31
C ALA A 10 31.51 -22.37 46.33
N ALA A 11 30.18 -22.18 46.43
CA ALA A 11 29.32 -22.06 47.62
C ALA A 11 29.36 -20.81 48.55
N ALA A 12 28.17 -20.20 48.74
CA ALA A 12 27.49 -19.84 50.02
C ALA A 12 26.17 -19.09 49.67
N GLU A 13 24.99 -19.68 49.89
CA GLU A 13 24.08 -19.54 51.06
C GLU A 13 23.50 -18.11 51.21
N GLU A 14 22.20 -17.89 50.93
CA GLU A 14 20.99 -18.20 51.72
C GLU A 14 20.60 -17.03 52.65
N GLU A 15 19.40 -16.46 52.45
CA GLU A 15 18.39 -16.18 53.49
C GLU A 15 17.27 -15.27 52.95
N ALA A 16 16.10 -15.43 53.56
CA ALA A 16 14.79 -15.11 53.05
C ALA A 16 14.31 -13.70 53.40
N SER A 17 13.32 -13.20 52.66
CA SER A 17 12.38 -12.19 53.18
C SER A 17 11.07 -12.24 52.41
N SER A 18 10.10 -12.88 53.05
CA SER A 18 8.68 -12.90 52.71
C SER A 18 8.03 -11.55 53.03
N SER A 19 7.31 -10.94 52.08
CA SER A 19 6.28 -9.95 52.41
C SER A 19 4.99 -10.25 51.66
N SER A 20 3.98 -10.63 52.45
CA SER A 20 2.58 -10.80 52.10
C SER A 20 1.94 -9.50 51.60
N VAL A 21 1.22 -9.55 50.48
CA VAL A 21 0.30 -8.49 50.04
C VAL A 21 -1.13 -9.02 50.12
N PRO A 22 -2.08 -8.28 50.72
CA PRO A 22 -3.44 -8.76 50.95
C PRO A 22 -4.28 -8.74 49.67
N SER A 23 -5.00 -9.83 49.47
CA SER A 23 -6.08 -10.02 48.52
C SER A 23 -7.37 -9.38 49.04
N ASP A 24 -7.79 -8.27 48.44
CA ASP A 24 -9.15 -7.74 48.49
C ASP A 24 -9.37 -6.73 47.36
N VAL A 25 -9.89 -7.19 46.21
CA VAL A 25 -10.53 -6.30 45.23
C VAL A 25 -11.83 -6.94 44.78
N LYS A 26 -12.92 -6.24 45.13
CA LYS A 26 -14.31 -6.54 44.76
C LYS A 26 -14.48 -6.49 43.24
N ASN A 27 -15.12 -7.53 42.71
CA ASN A 27 -15.74 -7.53 41.39
C ASN A 27 -16.76 -6.39 41.29
N ILE A 28 -16.47 -5.40 40.44
CA ILE A 28 -17.45 -4.47 39.89
C ILE A 28 -17.52 -4.78 38.40
N SER A 29 -18.55 -5.54 38.01
CA SER A 29 -18.95 -5.74 36.63
C SER A 29 -19.61 -4.45 36.12
N GLY A 30 -18.80 -3.54 35.58
CA GLY A 30 -19.26 -2.41 34.77
C GLY A 30 -18.92 -2.68 33.31
N GLY A 31 -19.90 -3.17 32.55
CA GLY A 31 -19.80 -3.30 31.10
C GLY A 31 -19.64 -1.91 30.49
N THR A 32 -18.42 -1.62 30.03
CA THR A 32 -18.14 -0.47 29.19
C THR A 32 -17.83 -1.05 27.83
N GLU A 33 -18.70 -0.82 26.86
CA GLU A 33 -18.45 -1.13 25.45
C GLU A 33 -17.18 -0.37 25.05
N ALA A 34 -16.06 -1.09 24.99
CA ALA A 34 -14.84 -0.58 24.40
C ALA A 34 -15.10 -0.44 22.90
N GLY A 35 -15.52 0.75 22.48
CA GLY A 35 -15.58 1.11 21.07
C GLY A 35 -14.21 0.79 20.46
N LEU A 36 -14.20 -0.11 19.49
CA LEU A 36 -13.01 -0.46 18.73
C LEU A 36 -12.48 0.82 18.06
N THR A 37 -11.46 1.43 18.66
CA THR A 37 -10.76 2.55 18.05
C THR A 37 -10.17 2.07 16.74
N THR A 38 -10.56 2.70 15.65
CA THR A 38 -10.05 2.34 14.32
C THR A 38 -8.54 2.64 14.26
N PRO A 39 -7.75 1.93 13.44
CA PRO A 39 -6.32 2.22 13.26
C PRO A 39 -6.04 3.69 12.91
N TYR A 40 -6.99 4.36 12.24
CA TYR A 40 -6.93 5.79 11.96
C TYR A 40 -7.07 6.66 13.23
N GLN A 41 -7.97 6.32 14.14
CA GLN A 41 -8.12 7.01 15.42
C GLN A 41 -6.87 6.87 16.29
N MET A 42 -6.20 5.71 16.26
CA MET A 42 -4.90 5.54 16.91
C MET A 42 -3.82 6.40 16.27
N HIS A 43 -3.75 6.45 14.94
CA HIS A 43 -2.78 7.29 14.24
C HIS A 43 -3.00 8.79 14.52
N ARG A 44 -4.26 9.22 14.57
CA ARG A 44 -4.66 10.58 14.96
C ARG A 44 -4.24 10.90 16.40
N ALA A 45 -4.48 10.00 17.35
CA ALA A 45 -4.06 10.18 18.74
C ALA A 45 -2.53 10.35 18.84
N LEU A 46 -1.75 9.57 18.08
CA LEU A 46 -0.29 9.70 18.02
C LEU A 46 0.18 11.01 17.39
N LEU A 47 -0.51 11.50 16.35
CA LEU A 47 -0.21 12.80 15.72
C LEU A 47 -0.54 13.97 16.65
N GLU A 48 -1.68 13.93 17.33
CA GLU A 48 -2.09 14.95 18.31
C GLU A 48 -1.14 14.97 19.52
N GLU A 49 -0.70 13.81 20.01
CA GLU A 49 0.29 13.72 21.09
C GLU A 49 1.66 14.26 20.68
N ARG A 50 2.10 13.99 19.44
CA ARG A 50 3.33 14.56 18.88
C ARG A 50 3.26 16.09 18.75
N LEU A 51 2.16 16.63 18.23
CA LEU A 51 1.97 18.09 18.12
C LEU A 51 1.89 18.76 19.50
N ARG A 52 1.30 18.10 20.49
CA ARG A 52 1.28 18.57 21.89
C ARG A 52 2.68 18.61 22.50
N MET A 53 3.51 17.60 22.23
CA MET A 53 4.91 17.54 22.67
C MET A 53 5.77 18.62 21.99
N GLU A 54 5.57 18.86 20.69
CA GLU A 54 6.31 19.87 19.93
C GLU A 54 5.88 21.31 20.34
N GLY A 55 4.59 21.54 20.57
CA GLY A 55 4.03 22.84 20.99
C GLY A 55 4.47 23.28 22.39
N ASN A 56 4.70 22.34 23.32
CA ASN A 56 5.21 22.67 24.66
C ASN A 56 6.70 23.05 24.66
N SER A 57 7.47 22.69 23.62
CA SER A 57 8.89 23.08 23.54
C SER A 57 9.10 24.53 23.06
N ALA A 58 8.12 25.10 22.36
CA ALA A 58 8.20 26.48 21.86
C ALA A 58 7.83 27.52 22.92
N ALA A 59 7.07 27.15 23.96
CA ALA A 59 6.63 28.06 25.01
C ALA A 59 7.70 28.40 26.07
N GLU A 60 8.85 27.72 26.07
CA GLU A 60 9.90 27.91 27.09
C GLU A 60 11.07 28.82 26.65
N VAL A 61 11.03 29.40 25.45
CA VAL A 61 12.13 30.24 24.91
C VAL A 61 11.79 31.74 24.84
N GLU A 62 10.53 32.14 25.01
CA GLU A 62 10.13 33.57 25.04
C GLU A 62 10.03 34.11 26.47
N ALA A 63 11.16 34.19 27.19
CA ALA A 63 11.19 34.90 28.47
C ALA A 63 12.50 35.66 28.75
N THR A 64 13.30 36.05 27.74
CA THR A 64 14.35 37.07 27.94
C THR A 64 14.77 37.71 26.62
N SER A 65 14.20 38.86 26.27
CA SER A 65 14.96 39.98 25.68
C SER A 65 14.08 41.22 25.52
N SER A 66 14.16 42.11 26.50
CA SER A 66 13.79 43.52 26.36
C SER A 66 14.97 44.23 25.70
N SER A 67 14.82 44.68 24.45
CA SER A 67 15.71 45.68 23.88
C SER A 67 14.97 46.60 22.91
N VAL A 68 15.09 47.89 23.22
CA VAL A 68 14.54 49.09 22.57
C VAL A 68 14.69 49.09 21.04
N PRO A 69 13.66 49.48 20.27
CA PRO A 69 13.82 49.70 18.82
C PRO A 69 14.46 51.06 18.53
N PRO A 70 15.41 51.15 17.58
CA PRO A 70 15.91 52.43 17.10
C PRO A 70 14.91 53.08 16.14
N LYS A 71 14.85 54.41 16.26
CA LYS A 71 14.07 55.34 15.44
C LYS A 71 14.66 55.34 14.01
N VAL A 72 13.86 54.91 13.02
CA VAL A 72 14.22 54.99 11.60
C VAL A 72 13.58 56.25 11.03
N GLU A 73 14.43 57.20 10.63
CA GLU A 73 14.05 58.35 9.82
C GLU A 73 13.80 57.90 8.38
N VAL A 74 12.72 58.39 7.80
CA VAL A 74 12.28 58.11 6.44
C VAL A 74 12.87 59.19 5.54
N ASP A 75 13.82 58.82 4.68
CA ASP A 75 14.21 59.63 3.52
C ASP A 75 13.33 59.22 2.34
N GLU A 76 12.43 60.12 1.95
CA GLU A 76 11.70 60.08 0.69
C GLU A 76 12.64 60.58 -0.42
N ASP A 77 13.16 59.68 -1.25
CA ASP A 77 13.40 59.89 -2.69
C ASP A 77 14.30 58.77 -3.26
N SER A 78 13.69 57.69 -3.77
CA SER A 78 14.37 56.87 -4.77
C SER A 78 13.37 56.30 -5.78
N VAL A 79 13.37 56.93 -6.95
CA VAL A 79 12.70 56.51 -8.17
C VAL A 79 13.38 55.24 -8.69
N VAL A 80 12.68 54.10 -8.62
CA VAL A 80 13.08 52.88 -9.35
C VAL A 80 12.06 52.62 -10.46
N VAL A 81 12.51 52.89 -11.68
CA VAL A 81 11.85 52.49 -12.93
C VAL A 81 12.02 50.97 -13.09
N MET A 82 10.97 50.19 -12.85
CA MET A 82 10.89 48.80 -13.30
C MET A 82 10.06 48.71 -14.58
N SER A 83 10.77 48.50 -15.68
CA SER A 83 10.21 48.21 -17.00
C SER A 83 9.57 46.82 -17.04
N ARG A 84 8.35 46.78 -17.59
CA ARG A 84 7.61 45.57 -17.98
C ARG A 84 8.25 44.90 -19.21
N LYS A 85 8.51 43.60 -19.12
CA LYS A 85 8.61 42.59 -20.22
C LYS A 85 8.99 41.26 -19.54
N ALA A 86 8.44 40.09 -19.84
CA ALA A 86 7.61 39.62 -20.93
C ALA A 86 6.75 38.45 -20.43
N ALA A 87 5.61 38.28 -21.09
CA ALA A 87 4.69 37.17 -20.94
C ALA A 87 5.10 35.99 -21.84
N LEU A 88 4.57 34.82 -21.46
CA LEU A 88 4.25 33.65 -22.30
C LEU A 88 5.41 32.78 -22.79
N ASP A 89 5.64 31.69 -22.06
CA ASP A 89 5.61 30.32 -22.62
C ASP A 89 5.51 29.31 -21.46
N SER A 90 4.44 28.51 -21.47
CA SER A 90 4.21 27.43 -20.50
C SER A 90 3.74 26.19 -21.25
N PRO A 91 4.55 25.12 -21.34
CA PRO A 91 4.08 23.83 -21.80
C PRO A 91 3.74 22.97 -20.58
N LEU A 92 2.47 22.97 -20.16
CA LEU A 92 2.01 22.20 -19.00
C LEU A 92 0.71 21.42 -19.24
N ASP A 93 0.37 21.13 -20.50
CA ASP A 93 -0.84 20.37 -20.86
C ASP A 93 -0.60 18.93 -21.34
N GLU A 94 0.63 18.42 -21.39
CA GLU A 94 0.90 17.06 -21.92
C GLU A 94 0.91 15.93 -20.87
N ALA A 95 0.61 16.18 -19.60
CA ALA A 95 0.76 15.15 -18.55
C ALA A 95 -0.51 14.32 -18.23
N ILE A 96 -1.68 14.61 -18.81
CA ILE A 96 -2.96 13.98 -18.38
C ILE A 96 -3.63 13.13 -19.48
N SER A 97 -3.14 13.11 -20.72
CA SER A 97 -3.76 12.37 -21.84
C SER A 97 -3.30 10.90 -22.02
N GLY A 98 -2.51 10.34 -21.10
CA GLY A 98 -1.82 9.05 -21.34
C GLY A 98 -2.49 7.78 -20.79
N PHE A 99 -3.74 7.83 -20.32
CA PHE A 99 -4.40 6.67 -19.72
C PHE A 99 -5.31 5.96 -20.73
N VAL A 100 -4.70 5.18 -21.63
CA VAL A 100 -5.41 4.14 -22.41
C VAL A 100 -4.86 2.80 -21.95
N VAL A 101 -5.72 2.02 -21.30
CA VAL A 101 -5.45 0.63 -20.92
C VAL A 101 -5.38 -0.20 -22.20
N GLY A 102 -4.17 -0.42 -22.71
CA GLY A 102 -3.90 -1.42 -23.74
C GLY A 102 -3.86 -2.80 -23.10
N ALA A 103 -4.92 -3.58 -23.27
CA ALA A 103 -4.90 -5.02 -23.02
C ALA A 103 -4.09 -5.69 -24.13
N GLU A 104 -2.76 -5.78 -23.97
CA GLU A 104 -1.92 -6.59 -24.84
C GLU A 104 -1.95 -8.04 -24.34
N SER A 105 -2.64 -8.87 -25.12
CA SER A 105 -2.63 -10.32 -25.05
C SER A 105 -1.22 -10.85 -25.33
N ASP A 106 -0.63 -11.55 -24.36
CA ASP A 106 0.64 -12.27 -24.52
C ASP A 106 0.41 -13.49 -25.43
N GLY A 107 0.55 -13.28 -26.75
CA GLY A 107 0.64 -14.34 -27.76
C GLY A 107 2.00 -15.03 -27.72
N ASP A 108 1.99 -16.30 -27.36
CA ASP A 108 3.11 -17.24 -27.37
C ASP A 108 3.65 -17.41 -28.80
N GLY A 109 4.90 -17.00 -29.02
CA GLY A 109 5.61 -17.13 -30.29
C GLY A 109 6.28 -18.50 -30.40
N THR A 110 5.54 -19.50 -30.86
CA THR A 110 6.10 -20.76 -31.36
C THR A 110 6.30 -20.66 -32.87
N THR A 111 7.57 -20.76 -33.30
CA THR A 111 7.99 -20.83 -34.69
C THR A 111 7.54 -22.16 -35.32
N GLY A 112 6.72 -22.10 -36.38
CA GLY A 112 6.29 -23.28 -37.12
C GLY A 112 5.89 -22.95 -38.55
N ALA A 113 6.76 -23.38 -39.47
CA ALA A 113 6.55 -23.82 -40.85
C ALA A 113 5.43 -23.20 -41.73
N GLU A 114 5.89 -22.72 -42.87
CA GLU A 114 5.15 -22.36 -44.09
C GLU A 114 4.11 -23.43 -44.50
N GLY A 115 2.93 -22.97 -44.86
CA GLY A 115 1.87 -23.78 -45.44
C GLY A 115 0.82 -22.90 -46.11
N ASP A 116 0.92 -22.78 -47.43
CA ASP A 116 -0.08 -22.24 -48.36
C ASP A 116 -1.48 -22.84 -48.10
N GLY A 117 -2.51 -22.00 -48.23
CA GLY A 117 -3.89 -22.45 -48.21
C GLY A 117 -4.86 -21.27 -48.20
N ALA A 118 -5.13 -20.75 -49.39
CA ALA A 118 -6.31 -19.92 -49.64
C ALA A 118 -7.58 -20.75 -49.41
N ASP A 119 -8.59 -20.16 -48.78
CA ASP A 119 -9.97 -20.25 -49.27
C ASP A 119 -10.85 -19.20 -48.58
N GLU A 120 -11.52 -18.43 -49.44
CA GLU A 120 -12.62 -17.53 -49.14
C GLU A 120 -13.83 -18.34 -48.66
N VAL A 121 -14.45 -17.97 -47.54
CA VAL A 121 -15.90 -18.16 -47.42
C VAL A 121 -16.52 -17.03 -46.59
N GLU A 122 -17.34 -16.28 -47.31
CA GLU A 122 -18.31 -15.28 -46.92
C GLU A 122 -19.49 -15.93 -46.18
N SER A 123 -19.87 -15.46 -44.99
CA SER A 123 -21.25 -15.61 -44.48
C SER A 123 -21.54 -14.59 -43.37
N THR A 124 -22.23 -13.53 -43.76
CA THR A 124 -22.99 -12.64 -42.87
C THR A 124 -24.29 -13.34 -42.46
N GLU A 125 -24.51 -13.58 -41.17
CA GLU A 125 -25.86 -13.87 -40.65
C GLU A 125 -26.33 -12.75 -39.71
N GLU A 126 -27.47 -12.20 -40.10
CA GLU A 126 -28.28 -11.20 -39.41
C GLU A 126 -28.85 -11.78 -38.10
N LEU A 127 -28.61 -11.10 -36.97
CA LEU A 127 -29.35 -11.34 -35.74
C LEU A 127 -30.52 -10.34 -35.64
N LYS A 128 -31.75 -10.85 -35.82
CA LYS A 128 -32.99 -10.16 -35.46
C LYS A 128 -33.28 -10.28 -33.95
N PRO A 129 -33.90 -9.25 -33.34
CA PRO A 129 -34.23 -9.25 -31.91
C PRO A 129 -35.59 -9.91 -31.66
N LEU A 130 -35.66 -10.81 -30.68
CA LEU A 130 -36.94 -11.29 -30.15
C LEU A 130 -37.12 -10.80 -28.71
N LEU A 131 -37.99 -9.80 -28.61
CA LEU A 131 -38.80 -9.48 -27.44
C LEU A 131 -39.66 -10.69 -27.05
N SER A 132 -39.62 -11.10 -25.78
CA SER A 132 -40.82 -11.55 -25.07
C SER A 132 -40.57 -11.52 -23.55
N ALA A 133 -41.36 -10.72 -22.84
CA ALA A 133 -41.64 -10.93 -21.43
C ALA A 133 -42.63 -12.09 -21.26
N PRO A 134 -42.61 -12.76 -20.10
CA PRO A 134 -43.88 -13.13 -19.48
C PRO A 134 -43.95 -12.81 -17.98
N THR A 135 -44.96 -12.01 -17.66
CA THR A 135 -45.96 -12.14 -16.59
C THR A 135 -45.66 -12.97 -15.34
N ASP A 136 -45.98 -12.31 -14.23
CA ASP A 136 -46.42 -12.82 -12.93
C ASP A 136 -47.37 -14.02 -13.03
N ASP A 137 -47.19 -14.96 -12.09
CA ASP A 137 -48.22 -15.60 -11.25
C ASP A 137 -47.73 -16.98 -10.80
N ALA A 138 -47.70 -17.21 -9.48
CA ALA A 138 -48.34 -18.36 -8.81
C ALA A 138 -47.65 -18.72 -7.49
N ASP A 139 -48.39 -18.42 -6.42
CA ASP A 139 -48.33 -19.12 -5.14
C ASP A 139 -48.37 -20.64 -5.32
N ALA A 140 -47.43 -21.35 -4.70
CA ALA A 140 -47.59 -22.76 -4.37
C ALA A 140 -46.82 -23.08 -3.09
N ALA A 141 -47.54 -23.09 -1.98
CA ALA A 141 -47.13 -23.74 -0.75
C ALA A 141 -46.94 -25.24 -1.01
N ALA A 142 -45.70 -25.71 -0.89
CA ALA A 142 -45.36 -27.12 -0.85
C ALA A 142 -44.60 -27.40 0.45
N SER A 143 -45.30 -27.99 1.41
CA SER A 143 -44.73 -28.74 2.52
C SER A 143 -43.96 -29.93 1.96
N GLY A 144 -42.63 -29.79 1.88
CA GLY A 144 -41.70 -30.83 1.47
C GLY A 144 -40.97 -31.40 2.68
N ASP A 145 -41.01 -32.72 2.78
CA ASP A 145 -40.42 -33.53 3.85
C ASP A 145 -38.94 -33.23 4.10
N VAL A 146 -38.57 -33.27 5.39
CA VAL A 146 -37.20 -33.16 5.87
C VAL A 146 -36.44 -34.43 5.47
N GLU A 147 -35.77 -34.40 4.32
CA GLU A 147 -34.77 -35.41 3.96
C GLU A 147 -33.60 -35.32 4.93
N VAL A 148 -33.42 -36.39 5.71
CA VAL A 148 -32.25 -36.60 6.57
C VAL A 148 -31.02 -36.69 5.67
N PRO A 149 -29.98 -35.85 5.88
CA PRO A 149 -28.81 -35.84 5.03
C PRO A 149 -28.11 -37.20 5.08
N SER A 150 -27.95 -37.82 3.91
CA SER A 150 -27.25 -39.07 3.74
C SER A 150 -25.78 -38.95 4.18
N GLU A 151 -25.27 -40.00 4.84
CA GLU A 151 -23.90 -40.18 5.38
C GLU A 151 -22.76 -39.90 4.37
N SER A 152 -23.10 -39.78 3.09
CA SER A 152 -22.18 -39.46 1.98
C SER A 152 -21.74 -37.99 1.98
N ALA A 153 -22.56 -37.06 2.47
CA ALA A 153 -22.25 -35.62 2.49
C ALA A 153 -21.23 -35.25 3.58
N GLU A 154 -21.20 -35.97 4.70
CA GLU A 154 -20.24 -35.73 5.79
C GLU A 154 -18.80 -36.11 5.41
N LYS A 155 -18.62 -37.01 4.44
CA LYS A 155 -17.31 -37.45 3.98
C LYS A 155 -16.65 -36.44 3.03
N GLU A 156 -17.44 -35.66 2.29
CA GLU A 156 -16.95 -34.64 1.37
C GLU A 156 -16.58 -33.33 2.12
N VAL A 157 -17.33 -32.98 3.17
CA VAL A 157 -17.01 -31.83 4.04
C VAL A 157 -15.68 -32.03 4.79
N ARG A 158 -15.36 -33.26 5.22
CA ARG A 158 -14.06 -33.56 5.87
C ARG A 158 -12.86 -33.44 4.93
N ILE A 159 -13.04 -33.60 3.61
CA ILE A 159 -11.94 -33.43 2.65
C ILE A 159 -11.58 -31.95 2.52
N ILE A 160 -12.59 -31.06 2.48
CA ILE A 160 -12.40 -29.60 2.34
C ILE A 160 -11.74 -28.98 3.59
N GLU A 161 -12.04 -29.48 4.79
CA GLU A 161 -11.40 -28.98 6.03
C GLU A 161 -9.95 -29.44 6.17
N SER A 162 -9.60 -30.64 5.68
CA SER A 162 -8.22 -31.14 5.72
C SER A 162 -7.27 -30.32 4.84
N GLU A 163 -7.75 -29.74 3.74
CA GLU A 163 -6.95 -28.86 2.86
C GLU A 163 -6.73 -27.44 3.40
N ARG A 164 -7.41 -27.06 4.49
CA ARG A 164 -7.14 -25.79 5.19
C ARG A 164 -6.04 -25.94 6.25
N SER A 165 -5.88 -27.11 6.84
CA SER A 165 -4.90 -27.33 7.93
C SER A 165 -3.44 -27.31 7.46
N ASP A 166 -3.15 -27.74 6.23
CA ASP A 166 -1.78 -27.71 5.69
C ASP A 166 -1.36 -26.36 5.10
N ARG A 167 -2.28 -25.37 5.02
CA ARG A 167 -1.96 -24.00 4.54
C ARG A 167 -1.16 -23.17 5.54
N GLY A 168 -1.02 -23.62 6.78
CA GLY A 168 -0.28 -22.89 7.82
C GLY A 168 1.25 -22.97 7.71
N ALA A 169 1.79 -23.92 6.93
CA ALA A 169 3.20 -24.29 7.06
C ALA A 169 4.20 -23.37 6.31
N ASP A 170 3.75 -22.40 5.52
CA ASP A 170 4.70 -21.67 4.66
C ASP A 170 4.33 -20.18 4.39
N MET A 171 3.67 -19.53 5.35
CA MET A 171 3.48 -18.08 5.32
C MET A 171 4.84 -17.38 5.28
N LEU A 172 5.06 -16.53 4.27
CA LEU A 172 6.29 -15.75 4.15
C LEU A 172 6.23 -14.54 5.07
N GLY A 173 7.37 -14.14 5.60
CA GLY A 173 7.54 -12.86 6.30
C GLY A 173 8.31 -11.84 5.45
N HIS A 174 8.32 -10.58 5.91
CA HIS A 174 9.14 -9.53 5.31
C HIS A 174 10.64 -9.87 5.27
N SER A 175 11.14 -10.66 6.23
CA SER A 175 12.53 -11.13 6.29
C SER A 175 12.91 -12.08 5.15
N ASP A 176 11.93 -12.81 4.61
CA ASP A 176 12.15 -13.80 3.55
C ASP A 176 12.18 -13.15 2.16
N ILE A 177 11.58 -11.96 2.04
CA ILE A 177 11.41 -11.23 0.79
C ILE A 177 12.41 -10.09 0.69
N GLU A 178 13.19 -10.10 -0.39
CA GLU A 178 13.97 -8.93 -0.78
C GLU A 178 13.15 -8.02 -1.70
N TRP A 179 12.77 -6.87 -1.17
CA TRP A 179 12.06 -5.83 -1.89
C TRP A 179 13.00 -4.99 -2.75
N ARG A 180 12.62 -4.74 -4.00
CA ARG A 180 13.37 -3.88 -4.92
C ARG A 180 12.45 -2.90 -5.62
N ILE A 181 12.77 -1.61 -5.56
CA ILE A 181 12.05 -0.59 -6.34
C ILE A 181 12.84 -0.22 -7.59
N ARG A 182 12.17 -0.26 -8.75
CA ARG A 182 12.76 -0.02 -10.07
C ARG A 182 11.99 1.03 -10.85
N PRO A 183 12.65 1.78 -11.76
CA PRO A 183 11.94 2.58 -12.74
C PRO A 183 11.13 1.65 -13.69
N PRO A 184 10.06 2.16 -14.30
CA PRO A 184 9.18 1.37 -15.14
C PRO A 184 9.88 0.86 -16.41
N ARG A 185 9.27 -0.14 -17.08
CA ARG A 185 9.92 -0.91 -18.16
C ARG A 185 10.21 -0.06 -19.40
N GLU A 186 9.48 1.03 -19.58
CA GLU A 186 9.60 1.96 -20.71
C GLU A 186 10.78 2.95 -20.50
N THR A 187 11.35 3.02 -19.29
CA THR A 187 12.48 3.93 -19.02
C THR A 187 13.72 3.55 -19.84
N LYS A 188 14.19 4.47 -20.69
CA LYS A 188 15.40 4.32 -21.53
C LYS A 188 16.62 3.85 -20.71
N ARG A 189 17.42 2.94 -21.28
CA ARG A 189 18.60 2.33 -20.61
C ARG A 189 19.58 3.35 -20.03
N LEU A 190 19.85 4.45 -20.75
CA LEU A 190 20.73 5.53 -20.28
C LEU A 190 20.18 6.23 -19.04
N LYS A 191 18.87 6.53 -19.01
CA LYS A 191 18.20 7.12 -17.84
C LYS A 191 18.23 6.18 -16.63
N ARG A 192 18.13 4.86 -16.86
CA ARG A 192 18.30 3.90 -15.77
C ARG A 192 19.71 3.89 -15.19
N LEU A 193 20.73 3.95 -16.05
CA LEU A 193 22.11 4.01 -15.61
C LEU A 193 22.38 5.29 -14.81
N SER A 194 21.87 6.45 -15.27
CA SER A 194 22.03 7.71 -14.55
C SER A 194 21.32 7.71 -13.19
N LEU A 195 20.11 7.13 -13.09
CA LEU A 195 19.42 6.94 -11.82
C LEU A 195 20.22 6.09 -10.84
N LYS A 196 20.84 5.01 -11.33
CA LYS A 196 21.71 4.14 -10.51
C LYS A 196 22.97 4.87 -10.02
N LEU A 197 23.57 5.71 -10.87
CA LEU A 197 24.71 6.54 -10.48
C LEU A 197 24.29 7.56 -9.42
N ALA A 198 23.16 8.25 -9.61
CA ALA A 198 22.61 9.19 -8.63
C ALA A 198 22.33 8.50 -7.29
N ALA A 199 21.80 7.27 -7.30
CA ALA A 199 21.61 6.45 -6.10
C ALA A 199 22.89 6.24 -5.31
N ASN A 200 23.96 5.85 -6.00
CA ASN A 200 25.23 5.59 -5.37
C ASN A 200 25.89 6.88 -4.89
N LEU A 201 25.73 8.00 -5.61
CA LEU A 201 26.20 9.32 -5.17
C LEU A 201 25.49 9.78 -3.90
N ILE A 202 24.17 9.62 -3.79
CA ILE A 202 23.42 9.95 -2.57
C ILE A 202 23.91 9.10 -1.39
N ARG A 203 24.10 7.79 -1.59
CA ARG A 203 24.64 6.89 -0.55
C ARG A 203 26.05 7.29 -0.13
N LEU A 204 26.90 7.66 -1.08
CA LEU A 204 28.25 8.12 -0.80
C LEU A 204 28.24 9.44 -0.05
N ASP A 205 27.41 10.41 -0.45
CA ASP A 205 27.25 11.69 0.23
C ASP A 205 26.77 11.51 1.68
N CYS A 206 25.74 10.68 1.90
CA CYS A 206 25.30 10.31 3.25
C CYS A 206 26.44 9.67 4.06
N LYS A 207 27.23 8.77 3.46
CA LYS A 207 28.37 8.12 4.14
C LYS A 207 29.47 9.12 4.51
N VAL A 208 29.80 10.05 3.60
CA VAL A 208 30.83 11.09 3.83
C VAL A 208 30.36 12.06 4.91
N LYS A 209 29.09 12.48 4.88
CA LYS A 209 28.48 13.37 5.88
C LYS A 209 28.06 12.70 7.18
N ARG A 210 28.20 11.37 7.28
CA ARG A 210 27.71 10.55 8.41
C ARG A 210 26.20 10.70 8.68
N ASN A 211 25.42 11.00 7.65
CA ASN A 211 23.97 11.08 7.72
C ASN A 211 23.35 9.70 7.48
N LYS A 212 22.20 9.43 8.12
CA LYS A 212 21.41 8.23 7.83
C LYS A 212 20.92 8.29 6.37
N PRO A 213 21.15 7.27 5.54
CA PRO A 213 20.62 7.26 4.19
C PRO A 213 19.08 7.23 4.23
N PRO A 214 18.40 7.81 3.23
CA PRO A 214 16.95 7.74 3.15
C PRO A 214 16.48 6.28 3.10
N ASN A 215 15.39 5.98 3.80
CA ASN A 215 14.85 4.62 3.91
C ASN A 215 14.44 4.06 2.54
N VAL A 216 13.86 4.91 1.69
CA VAL A 216 13.43 4.59 0.33
C VAL A 216 13.88 5.70 -0.62
N LEU A 217 14.34 5.31 -1.80
CA LEU A 217 14.64 6.22 -2.89
C LEU A 217 13.74 5.88 -4.08
N CYS A 218 12.80 6.78 -4.39
CA CYS A 218 11.89 6.62 -5.51
C CYS A 218 12.37 7.41 -6.74
N PRO A 219 12.17 6.90 -7.96
CA PRO A 219 12.48 7.64 -9.17
C PRO A 219 11.55 8.85 -9.32
N LYS A 220 12.11 10.02 -9.65
CA LYS A 220 11.32 11.19 -10.06
C LYS A 220 10.76 10.95 -11.46
N GLY A 221 9.56 10.39 -11.55
CA GLY A 221 8.91 10.08 -12.82
C GLY A 221 7.45 9.65 -12.70
N GLY A 222 6.82 9.89 -11.56
CA GLY A 222 5.42 9.53 -11.35
C GLY A 222 5.19 8.05 -11.06
N GLN A 223 5.99 7.13 -11.62
CA GLN A 223 5.75 5.69 -11.54
C GLN A 223 7.01 4.87 -11.21
N ALA A 224 6.81 3.74 -10.55
CA ALA A 224 7.82 2.74 -10.25
C ALA A 224 7.23 1.33 -10.21
N VAL A 225 8.10 0.33 -10.27
CA VAL A 225 7.75 -1.07 -10.07
C VAL A 225 8.42 -1.58 -8.80
N LEU A 226 7.63 -2.01 -7.83
CA LEU A 226 8.09 -2.74 -6.66
C LEU A 226 8.12 -4.23 -7.00
N GLU A 227 9.28 -4.87 -6.87
CA GLU A 227 9.48 -6.29 -7.13
C GLU A 227 9.83 -7.02 -5.82
N ALA A 228 9.21 -8.19 -5.62
CA ALA A 228 9.50 -9.09 -4.52
C ALA A 228 10.39 -10.24 -5.00
N TYR A 229 11.51 -10.49 -4.31
CA TYR A 229 12.44 -11.57 -4.61
C TYR A 229 12.57 -12.54 -3.43
N TYR A 230 12.28 -13.81 -3.66
CA TYR A 230 12.38 -14.87 -2.66
C TYR A 230 13.51 -15.85 -2.99
N LYS A 231 14.18 -16.35 -1.96
CA LYS A 231 15.22 -17.38 -2.10
C LYS A 231 14.67 -18.70 -1.57
N GLU A 232 14.22 -19.55 -2.48
CA GLU A 232 13.75 -20.88 -2.10
C GLU A 232 14.85 -21.69 -1.38
N PRO A 233 14.50 -22.49 -0.36
CA PRO A 233 15.42 -23.40 0.30
C PRO A 233 16.14 -24.29 -0.73
N GLY A 234 17.45 -24.43 -0.58
CA GLY A 234 18.30 -25.21 -1.50
C GLY A 234 18.66 -24.50 -2.82
N LYS A 235 17.96 -23.43 -3.23
CA LYS A 235 18.31 -22.67 -4.44
C LYS A 235 19.34 -21.57 -4.12
N ARG A 236 20.34 -21.45 -5.00
CA ARG A 236 21.40 -20.41 -4.86
C ARG A 236 20.92 -19.02 -5.24
N ARG A 237 20.03 -18.90 -6.24
CA ARG A 237 19.57 -17.63 -6.81
C ARG A 237 18.19 -17.27 -6.27
N LYS A 238 17.96 -15.97 -6.07
CA LYS A 238 16.63 -15.44 -5.75
C LYS A 238 15.78 -15.40 -7.02
N ARG A 239 14.53 -15.85 -6.93
CA ARG A 239 13.52 -15.76 -8.00
C ARG A 239 12.60 -14.57 -7.72
N ARG A 240 12.17 -13.86 -8.76
CA ARG A 240 11.13 -12.82 -8.62
C ARG A 240 9.79 -13.54 -8.46
N ILE A 241 9.07 -13.22 -7.40
CA ILE A 241 7.81 -13.88 -7.03
C ILE A 241 6.59 -12.95 -7.12
N ALA A 242 6.81 -11.63 -7.20
CA ALA A 242 5.75 -10.68 -7.43
C ALA A 242 6.28 -9.37 -8.03
N ARG A 243 5.36 -8.62 -8.66
CA ARG A 243 5.58 -7.29 -9.24
C ARG A 243 4.36 -6.40 -8.98
N PHE A 244 4.60 -5.17 -8.57
CA PHE A 244 3.55 -4.20 -8.24
C PHE A 244 3.89 -2.87 -8.92
N GLY A 245 2.99 -2.38 -9.77
CA GLY A 245 3.10 -1.05 -10.35
C GLY A 245 2.54 -0.03 -9.37
N ILE A 246 3.32 0.99 -9.03
CA ILE A 246 2.89 2.04 -8.10
C ILE A 246 3.25 3.41 -8.63
N THR A 247 2.46 4.41 -8.27
CA THR A 247 2.89 5.80 -8.44
C THR A 247 3.81 6.20 -7.28
N THR A 248 4.76 7.09 -7.55
CA THR A 248 5.74 7.53 -6.55
C THR A 248 5.70 9.03 -6.30
N LEU A 249 4.76 9.74 -6.92
CA LEU A 249 4.51 11.14 -6.69
C LEU A 249 3.16 11.30 -6.02
N ARG A 250 3.09 12.29 -5.12
CA ARG A 250 1.82 12.79 -4.59
C ARG A 250 0.99 13.31 -5.76
N GLY A 251 -0.22 12.75 -5.92
CA GLY A 251 -1.19 13.16 -6.92
C GLY A 251 -1.63 14.62 -6.72
N PRO A 252 -2.21 15.24 -7.76
CA PRO A 252 -2.79 16.57 -7.65
C PRO A 252 -3.96 16.55 -6.65
N ARG A 253 -4.27 17.72 -6.09
CA ARG A 253 -5.46 17.86 -5.23
C ARG A 253 -6.72 17.75 -6.07
N SER A 254 -7.76 17.16 -5.49
CA SER A 254 -9.10 17.11 -6.06
C SER A 254 -10.12 17.15 -4.93
N ALA A 255 -11.26 17.80 -5.19
CA ALA A 255 -12.35 17.90 -4.23
C ALA A 255 -12.95 16.53 -3.93
N GLU A 256 -13.05 15.67 -4.94
CA GLU A 256 -13.61 14.33 -4.79
C GLU A 256 -12.74 13.45 -3.88
N ILE A 257 -11.41 13.63 -3.88
CA ILE A 257 -10.50 12.99 -2.92
C ILE A 257 -10.78 13.50 -1.52
N ASP A 258 -10.78 14.82 -1.33
CA ASP A 258 -10.96 15.42 -0.02
C ASP A 258 -12.34 15.05 0.57
N GLU A 259 -13.40 15.09 -0.23
CA GLU A 259 -14.75 14.66 0.16
C GLU A 259 -14.81 13.17 0.52
N THR A 260 -14.18 12.31 -0.27
CA THR A 260 -14.10 10.86 0.03
C THR A 260 -13.40 10.61 1.36
N VAL A 261 -12.29 11.31 1.63
CA VAL A 261 -11.52 11.17 2.87
C VAL A 261 -12.33 11.66 4.07
N MET A 262 -12.99 12.81 3.96
CA MET A 262 -13.86 13.34 5.02
C MET A 262 -15.03 12.38 5.30
N GLU A 263 -15.66 11.84 4.27
CA GLU A 263 -16.80 10.92 4.38
C GLU A 263 -16.40 9.58 5.03
N LEU A 264 -15.28 8.99 4.63
CA LEU A 264 -14.89 7.64 5.08
C LEU A 264 -14.18 7.64 6.44
N TYR A 265 -13.39 8.67 6.74
CA TYR A 265 -12.46 8.65 7.88
C TYR A 265 -12.78 9.68 8.96
N ASP A 266 -13.81 10.52 8.79
CA ASP A 266 -14.17 11.61 9.70
C ASP A 266 -12.95 12.49 10.06
N ALA A 267 -12.14 12.74 9.04
CA ALA A 267 -10.84 13.37 9.14
C ALA A 267 -10.92 14.86 8.82
N SER A 268 -10.41 15.71 9.72
CA SER A 268 -10.16 17.11 9.36
C SER A 268 -9.00 17.16 8.37
N MET A 269 -9.29 17.60 7.15
CA MET A 269 -8.29 17.68 6.08
C MET A 269 -7.20 18.69 6.41
N PRO A 270 -5.91 18.40 6.12
CA PRO A 270 -4.88 19.42 6.20
C PRO A 270 -5.19 20.56 5.21
N LEU A 271 -4.75 21.78 5.51
CA LEU A 271 -4.83 22.93 4.57
C LEU A 271 -4.22 22.61 3.19
N ALA A 272 -3.33 21.62 3.17
CA ALA A 272 -2.68 21.15 1.97
C ALA A 272 -3.47 20.10 1.15
N GLY A 273 -4.70 19.76 1.52
CA GLY A 273 -5.50 18.68 0.91
C GLY A 273 -4.86 17.29 1.10
N ALA A 274 -5.59 16.22 0.79
CA ALA A 274 -5.02 14.87 0.89
C ALA A 274 -4.07 14.57 -0.27
N GLY A 275 -2.90 14.03 0.06
CA GLY A 275 -1.96 13.48 -0.91
C GLY A 275 -2.28 12.04 -1.21
N VAL A 276 -2.47 11.71 -2.48
CA VAL A 276 -2.81 10.34 -2.90
C VAL A 276 -1.74 9.77 -3.81
N ALA A 277 -1.42 8.49 -3.65
CA ALA A 277 -0.70 7.69 -4.65
C ALA A 277 -1.51 6.44 -5.01
N ALA A 278 -1.34 5.94 -6.23
CA ALA A 278 -2.09 4.81 -6.76
C ALA A 278 -1.25 3.54 -6.88
N ILE A 279 -1.89 2.40 -6.63
CA ILE A 279 -1.45 1.08 -7.10
C ILE A 279 -2.04 0.87 -8.49
N ILE A 280 -1.18 0.68 -9.48
CA ILE A 280 -1.56 0.53 -10.89
C ILE A 280 -1.90 -0.92 -11.21
N TYR A 281 -1.10 -1.85 -10.69
CA TYR A 281 -1.35 -3.28 -10.82
C TYR A 281 -0.64 -4.05 -9.71
N MET A 282 -1.19 -5.22 -9.36
CA MET A 282 -0.55 -6.18 -8.47
C MET A 282 -0.51 -7.55 -9.15
N PHE A 283 0.65 -8.17 -9.18
CA PHE A 283 0.80 -9.51 -9.74
C PHE A 283 1.70 -10.36 -8.86
N VAL A 284 1.18 -11.49 -8.41
CA VAL A 284 1.88 -12.53 -7.64
C VAL A 284 1.92 -13.79 -8.50
N GLU A 285 3.11 -14.40 -8.60
CA GLU A 285 3.31 -15.64 -9.34
C GLU A 285 2.38 -16.74 -8.80
N PRO A 286 1.69 -17.53 -9.67
CA PRO A 286 0.65 -18.46 -9.23
C PRO A 286 1.07 -19.48 -8.19
N ASP A 287 2.30 -19.97 -8.27
CA ASP A 287 2.85 -21.03 -7.41
C ASP A 287 3.16 -20.58 -5.97
N VAL A 288 3.10 -19.28 -5.71
CA VAL A 288 3.34 -18.69 -4.38
C VAL A 288 2.14 -17.87 -3.88
N ARG A 289 1.00 -17.90 -4.58
CA ARG A 289 -0.25 -17.32 -4.08
C ARG A 289 -0.70 -18.03 -2.81
N GLY A 290 -1.38 -17.31 -1.92
CA GLY A 290 -1.80 -17.84 -0.61
C GLY A 290 -0.69 -17.89 0.45
N ARG A 291 0.53 -17.43 0.14
CA ARG A 291 1.65 -17.33 1.10
C ARG A 291 1.79 -15.97 1.79
N GLY A 292 0.74 -15.15 1.78
CA GLY A 292 0.75 -13.82 2.41
C GLY A 292 1.49 -12.72 1.63
N ILE A 293 1.91 -12.96 0.38
CA ILE A 293 2.74 -11.99 -0.37
C ILE A 293 1.96 -10.71 -0.70
N GLY A 294 0.65 -10.79 -0.91
CA GLY A 294 -0.18 -9.62 -1.23
C GLY A 294 -0.25 -8.65 -0.06
N GLU A 295 -0.47 -9.19 1.13
CA GLU A 295 -0.54 -8.48 2.41
C GLU A 295 0.80 -7.78 2.70
N LEU A 296 1.91 -8.51 2.62
CA LEU A 296 3.26 -7.92 2.77
C LEU A 296 3.55 -6.84 1.71
N ALA A 297 3.00 -6.98 0.50
CA ALA A 297 3.16 -5.97 -0.54
C ALA A 297 2.39 -4.70 -0.21
N LEU A 298 1.17 -4.79 0.32
CA LEU A 298 0.39 -3.63 0.74
C LEU A 298 1.10 -2.84 1.83
N GLU A 299 1.68 -3.51 2.84
CA GLU A 299 2.51 -2.88 3.87
C GLU A 299 3.73 -2.15 3.27
N ALA A 300 4.47 -2.84 2.38
CA ALA A 300 5.63 -2.25 1.71
C ALA A 300 5.26 -1.05 0.83
N ILE A 301 4.14 -1.11 0.11
CA ILE A 301 3.65 -0.02 -0.74
C ILE A 301 3.21 1.17 0.11
N ALA A 302 2.45 0.94 1.19
CA ALA A 302 2.05 1.98 2.13
C ALA A 302 3.27 2.71 2.71
N ALA A 303 4.31 1.97 3.08
CA ALA A 303 5.58 2.53 3.56
C ALA A 303 6.31 3.37 2.50
N VAL A 304 6.29 2.94 1.24
CA VAL A 304 6.83 3.72 0.12
C VAL A 304 6.04 5.02 -0.07
N HIS A 305 4.71 4.94 -0.14
CA HIS A 305 3.85 6.12 -0.34
C HIS A 305 3.96 7.12 0.81
N ALA A 306 3.95 6.66 2.07
CA ALA A 306 4.16 7.50 3.24
C ALA A 306 5.54 8.20 3.19
N SER A 307 6.59 7.50 2.75
CA SER A 307 7.93 8.09 2.57
C SER A 307 7.99 9.15 1.47
N GLN A 308 7.01 9.18 0.56
CA GLN A 308 6.85 10.23 -0.46
C GLN A 308 5.91 11.36 -0.03
N GLY A 309 5.43 11.35 1.23
CA GLY A 309 4.50 12.36 1.74
C GLY A 309 3.10 12.25 1.13
N CYS A 310 2.70 11.05 0.73
CA CYS A 310 1.29 10.73 0.45
C CYS A 310 0.60 10.37 1.78
N ASP A 311 -0.67 10.72 1.88
CA ASP A 311 -1.54 10.48 3.03
C ASP A 311 -2.42 9.23 2.82
N PHE A 312 -2.75 8.92 1.56
CA PHE A 312 -3.59 7.79 1.17
C PHE A 312 -3.04 7.04 -0.04
N THR A 313 -3.41 5.76 -0.13
CA THR A 313 -3.21 4.88 -1.27
C THR A 313 -4.54 4.54 -1.91
N VAL A 314 -4.65 4.67 -3.24
CA VAL A 314 -5.83 4.29 -4.01
C VAL A 314 -5.54 3.15 -4.98
N LEU A 315 -6.56 2.39 -5.33
CA LEU A 315 -6.49 1.34 -6.36
C LEU A 315 -7.87 1.14 -7.00
N VAL A 316 -7.89 0.47 -8.15
CA VAL A 316 -9.10 -0.07 -8.76
C VAL A 316 -9.01 -1.59 -8.70
N ALA A 317 -9.92 -2.23 -7.98
CA ALA A 317 -10.01 -3.67 -7.85
C ALA A 317 -10.94 -4.24 -8.92
N ASP A 318 -10.35 -4.85 -9.94
CA ASP A 318 -11.07 -5.61 -10.96
C ASP A 318 -11.16 -7.08 -10.54
N ASP A 319 -12.37 -7.55 -10.25
CA ASP A 319 -12.63 -8.83 -9.62
C ASP A 319 -13.51 -9.77 -10.47
N ASP A 320 -13.70 -9.44 -11.75
CA ASP A 320 -14.59 -10.13 -12.69
C ASP A 320 -16.04 -10.29 -12.16
N GLY A 321 -16.47 -9.43 -11.23
CA GLY A 321 -17.78 -9.49 -10.57
C GLY A 321 -17.87 -10.48 -9.40
N SER A 322 -16.76 -11.10 -9.01
CA SER A 322 -16.77 -12.13 -7.95
C SER A 322 -16.93 -11.60 -6.53
N GLY A 323 -16.68 -10.31 -6.28
CA GLY A 323 -16.66 -9.68 -4.95
C GLY A 323 -15.42 -9.99 -4.12
N LYS A 324 -14.77 -11.15 -4.36
CA LYS A 324 -13.73 -11.70 -3.47
C LYS A 324 -12.48 -10.83 -3.36
N LEU A 325 -12.08 -10.18 -4.45
CA LEU A 325 -10.90 -9.32 -4.43
C LEU A 325 -11.19 -8.03 -3.68
N VAL A 326 -12.38 -7.46 -3.85
CA VAL A 326 -12.84 -6.29 -3.07
C VAL A 326 -12.88 -6.63 -1.59
N GLU A 327 -13.50 -7.75 -1.21
CA GLU A 327 -13.53 -8.24 0.18
C GLU A 327 -12.13 -8.45 0.75
N TRP A 328 -11.20 -8.98 -0.04
CA TRP A 328 -9.80 -9.15 0.38
C TRP A 328 -9.12 -7.79 0.66
N TYR A 329 -9.33 -6.78 -0.19
CA TYR A 329 -8.80 -5.44 0.06
C TYR A 329 -9.45 -4.78 1.29
N GLU A 330 -10.75 -4.97 1.50
CA GLU A 330 -11.46 -4.49 2.70
C GLU A 330 -10.86 -5.09 3.98
N ALA A 331 -10.60 -6.40 3.98
CA ALA A 331 -9.92 -7.09 5.07
C ALA A 331 -8.49 -6.57 5.32
N ASN A 332 -7.87 -5.93 4.32
CA ASN A 332 -6.55 -5.32 4.40
C ASN A 332 -6.60 -3.78 4.54
N GLY A 333 -7.70 -3.23 5.05
CA GLY A 333 -7.81 -1.84 5.47
C GLY A 333 -8.18 -0.85 4.37
N PHE A 334 -8.56 -1.33 3.18
CA PHE A 334 -9.13 -0.48 2.16
C PHE A 334 -10.63 -0.27 2.38
N SER A 335 -11.14 0.85 1.89
CA SER A 335 -12.56 1.20 1.89
C SER A 335 -12.99 1.55 0.48
N ARG A 336 -14.22 1.21 0.11
CA ARG A 336 -14.78 1.57 -1.21
C ARG A 336 -14.87 3.09 -1.33
N ALA A 337 -14.50 3.61 -2.49
CA ALA A 337 -14.42 5.05 -2.76
C ALA A 337 -15.24 5.42 -4.02
N PRO A 338 -16.58 5.37 -3.95
CA PRO A 338 -17.45 5.54 -5.13
C PRO A 338 -17.33 6.92 -5.80
N ARG A 339 -16.96 7.98 -5.07
CA ARG A 339 -16.73 9.31 -5.68
C ARG A 339 -15.47 9.36 -6.56
N LEU A 340 -14.50 8.49 -6.28
CA LEU A 340 -13.25 8.41 -7.05
C LEU A 340 -13.40 7.57 -8.32
N GLN A 341 -14.53 6.89 -8.48
CA GLN A 341 -14.80 5.92 -9.54
C GLN A 341 -14.62 6.52 -10.94
N ASN A 342 -15.19 7.71 -11.18
CA ASN A 342 -15.04 8.42 -12.45
C ASN A 342 -13.61 8.95 -12.67
N MET A 343 -13.00 9.48 -11.62
CA MET A 343 -11.64 10.06 -11.67
C MET A 343 -10.57 9.01 -11.96
N MET A 344 -10.74 7.80 -11.40
CA MET A 344 -9.83 6.67 -11.59
C MET A 344 -10.09 5.91 -12.91
N GLY A 345 -10.95 6.46 -13.78
CA GLY A 345 -11.21 5.90 -15.10
C GLY A 345 -12.08 4.65 -15.10
N SER A 346 -12.83 4.39 -14.03
CA SER A 346 -13.76 3.27 -13.92
C SER A 346 -15.21 3.73 -13.74
N PRO A 347 -15.77 4.58 -14.62
CA PRO A 347 -17.13 5.09 -14.46
C PRO A 347 -18.13 3.93 -14.29
N ASP A 348 -19.07 4.10 -13.36
CA ASP A 348 -20.11 3.11 -13.01
C ASP A 348 -19.57 1.73 -12.59
N GLY A 349 -18.30 1.63 -12.18
CA GLY A 349 -17.67 0.36 -11.79
C GLY A 349 -17.29 -0.54 -12.97
N LYS A 350 -17.33 -0.03 -14.21
CA LYS A 350 -17.12 -0.82 -15.43
C LYS A 350 -15.79 -1.57 -15.49
N PHE A 351 -14.73 -1.00 -14.91
CA PHE A 351 -13.38 -1.58 -14.90
C PHE A 351 -12.94 -2.01 -13.49
N GLY A 352 -13.89 -2.19 -12.58
CA GLY A 352 -13.65 -2.58 -11.18
C GLY A 352 -14.02 -1.50 -10.17
N THR A 353 -13.91 -1.82 -8.89
CA THR A 353 -14.30 -0.95 -7.76
C THR A 353 -13.12 -0.11 -7.29
N THR A 354 -13.28 1.21 -7.23
CA THR A 354 -12.25 2.10 -6.69
C THR A 354 -12.22 2.02 -5.18
N MET A 355 -11.03 1.90 -4.61
CA MET A 355 -10.81 1.74 -3.18
C MET A 355 -9.67 2.66 -2.70
N ILE A 356 -9.74 3.06 -1.43
CA ILE A 356 -8.78 3.95 -0.76
C ILE A 356 -8.40 3.40 0.62
N ALA A 357 -7.16 3.59 1.03
CA ALA A 357 -6.67 3.28 2.37
C ALA A 357 -5.69 4.37 2.85
N PRO A 358 -5.65 4.69 4.16
CA PRO A 358 -4.63 5.58 4.71
C PRO A 358 -3.25 4.94 4.57
N THR A 359 -2.24 5.74 4.22
CA THR A 359 -0.85 5.27 4.28
C THR A 359 -0.40 5.28 5.74
N SER A 360 -0.22 4.09 6.30
CA SER A 360 0.36 3.92 7.63
C SER A 360 1.67 3.15 7.53
N VAL A 361 2.61 3.47 8.42
CA VAL A 361 3.88 2.76 8.55
C VAL A 361 4.04 2.37 10.00
N SER A 362 4.21 1.08 10.26
CA SER A 362 4.50 0.59 11.60
C SER A 362 5.84 1.15 12.10
N GLU A 363 5.91 1.44 13.40
CA GLU A 363 7.15 1.86 14.01
C GLU A 363 8.23 0.77 13.81
N GLY A 364 9.43 1.18 13.41
CA GLY A 364 10.52 0.24 13.12
C GLY A 364 10.39 -0.54 11.81
N PHE A 365 9.39 -0.27 10.95
CA PHE A 365 9.21 -0.98 9.67
C PHE A 365 10.51 -1.04 8.83
N PHE A 366 11.18 0.10 8.67
CA PHE A 366 12.42 0.17 7.87
C PHE A 366 13.65 -0.43 8.55
N GLU A 367 13.54 -0.87 9.80
CA GLU A 367 14.59 -1.62 10.50
C GLU A 367 14.51 -3.11 10.17
N THR A 368 13.29 -3.62 9.98
CA THR A 368 13.02 -5.02 9.67
C THR A 368 12.98 -5.28 8.17
N VAL A 369 12.37 -4.39 7.38
CA VAL A 369 12.27 -4.55 5.92
C VAL A 369 13.14 -3.55 5.16
N LYS A 370 13.98 -4.12 4.28
CA LYS A 370 14.92 -3.36 3.46
C LYS A 370 14.45 -3.30 2.01
N ILE A 371 13.97 -2.13 1.60
CA ILE A 371 13.62 -1.85 0.20
C ILE A 371 14.88 -1.37 -0.52
N LYS A 372 15.43 -2.21 -1.40
CA LYS A 372 16.60 -1.85 -2.19
C LYS A 372 16.18 -1.01 -3.40
N TRP A 373 16.77 0.17 -3.50
CA TRP A 373 16.75 0.90 -4.76
C TRP A 373 17.90 0.46 -5.68
N TRP A 374 17.61 0.36 -6.98
CA TRP A 374 18.46 -0.27 -7.99
C TRP A 374 19.82 0.41 -8.21
#